data_AF-A0A8S3PMY1-F1
#
_entry.id   AF-A0A8S3PMY1-F1
#
_cell.length_a   1.000
_cell.length_b   1.000
_cell.length_c   1.000
_cell.angle_alpha   90.00
_cell.angle_beta   90.00
_cell.angle_gamma   90.00
#
_symmetry.space_group_name_H-M   'P 1'
#
loop_
_entity.id
_entity.type
_entity.pdbx_description
1 polymer ?
#
loop_
_entity_poly.entity_id
_entity_poly.type
_entity_poly.pdbx_seq_one_letter_code
_entity_poly.pdbx_strand_id
1 'polypeptide(L)'
;MPIDTVLSTDNFVDWNQLPESAIQVPTKDGFRFCVWEFLMHPLAISVNANLKDIRKIPVRLKISTGNYILQTHKASFSKNNYISPTCKLCGKADETVEHFILLCEKLEETRIPLLSKILDNGSLILAKVATSFPIDLIQLIINPFCYVDINANRAVFEETSNILEPLCRQLLYNMHNKRYALLANIDKQGSRKSNF
;
A
#
# COMPACT_ATOMS: atom_id res chain seq x y z
N MET A 1 12.85 -39.59 -3.62
CA MET A 1 11.98 -39.30 -2.47
C MET A 1 11.60 -37.83 -2.54
N PRO A 2 10.34 -37.46 -2.81
CA PRO A 2 9.93 -36.06 -2.78
C PRO A 2 9.58 -35.68 -1.34
N ILE A 3 10.08 -34.53 -0.89
CA ILE A 3 9.74 -33.93 0.40
C ILE A 3 8.58 -32.97 0.13
N ASP A 4 7.36 -33.44 0.39
CA ASP A 4 6.17 -32.59 0.40
C ASP A 4 6.19 -31.73 1.68
N THR A 5 6.66 -30.49 1.55
CA THR A 5 6.52 -29.50 2.62
C THR A 5 5.22 -28.74 2.40
N VAL A 6 4.19 -29.14 3.12
CA VAL A 6 2.91 -28.42 3.20
C VAL A 6 3.16 -27.14 4.01
N LEU A 7 3.28 -26.00 3.34
CA LEU A 7 3.21 -24.69 3.99
C LEU A 7 1.74 -24.38 4.28
N SER A 8 1.35 -24.54 5.55
CA SER A 8 0.09 -24.04 6.09
C SER A 8 0.05 -22.52 6.01
N THR A 9 -0.91 -21.96 5.27
CA THR A 9 -1.10 -20.50 5.10
C THR A 9 -2.11 -19.89 6.06
N ASP A 10 -2.59 -20.61 7.07
CA ASP A 10 -3.62 -20.09 7.98
C ASP A 10 -3.08 -19.91 9.40
N ASN A 11 -2.19 -18.93 9.59
CA ASN A 11 -2.00 -18.30 10.90
C ASN A 11 -2.92 -17.08 11.00
N PHE A 12 -4.22 -17.34 11.14
CA PHE A 12 -5.16 -16.33 11.60
C PHE A 12 -4.91 -16.14 13.11
N VAL A 13 -4.53 -14.93 13.52
CA VAL A 13 -4.41 -14.59 14.94
C VAL A 13 -5.80 -14.64 15.56
N ASP A 14 -6.01 -15.55 16.51
CA ASP A 14 -7.20 -15.57 17.35
C ASP A 14 -7.15 -14.39 18.34
N TRP A 15 -7.95 -13.36 18.06
CA TRP A 15 -8.02 -12.13 18.84
C TRP A 15 -8.53 -12.32 20.27
N ASN A 16 -9.02 -13.52 20.62
CA ASN A 16 -9.46 -13.86 21.97
C ASN A 16 -8.35 -14.44 22.86
N GLN A 17 -7.14 -14.64 22.33
CA GLN A 17 -5.99 -15.16 23.07
C GLN A 17 -4.85 -14.12 23.12
N LEU A 18 -5.11 -12.96 23.72
CA LEU A 18 -4.07 -11.96 23.95
C LEU A 18 -3.27 -12.29 25.22
N PRO A 19 -1.93 -12.13 25.21
CA PRO A 19 -1.09 -12.38 26.38
C PRO A 19 -1.35 -11.38 27.51
N GLU A 20 -1.16 -11.83 28.75
CA GLU A 20 -1.40 -11.07 30.00
C GLU A 20 -0.54 -9.79 30.16
N SER A 21 0.44 -9.55 29.27
CA SER A 21 1.34 -8.40 29.31
C SER A 21 0.73 -7.08 28.80
N ALA A 22 -0.60 -6.96 28.76
CA ALA A 22 -1.28 -5.79 28.24
C ALA A 22 -1.40 -4.68 29.30
N ILE A 23 -0.78 -3.52 29.06
CA ILE A 23 -0.91 -2.35 29.93
C ILE A 23 -2.26 -1.68 29.66
N GLN A 24 -3.05 -1.47 30.72
CA GLN A 24 -4.34 -0.78 30.66
C GLN A 24 -4.14 0.73 30.70
N VAL A 25 -4.61 1.44 29.67
CA VAL A 25 -4.61 2.92 29.68
C VAL A 25 -6.02 3.41 30.00
N PRO A 26 -6.21 4.23 31.06
CA PRO A 26 -7.52 4.75 31.39
C PRO A 26 -7.96 5.81 30.37
N THR A 27 -9.20 5.69 29.91
CA THR A 27 -9.88 6.70 29.09
C THR A 27 -11.19 7.13 29.76
N LYS A 28 -11.80 8.23 29.30
CA LYS A 28 -13.05 8.77 29.87
C LYS A 28 -14.23 7.78 29.83
N ASP A 29 -14.16 6.77 28.97
CA ASP A 29 -15.21 5.76 28.77
C ASP A 29 -14.79 4.34 29.21
N GLY A 30 -13.68 4.18 29.96
CA GLY A 30 -13.17 2.88 30.44
C GLY A 30 -11.70 2.60 30.09
N PHE A 31 -11.23 1.37 30.32
CA PHE A 31 -9.87 0.95 29.96
C PHE A 31 -9.81 0.46 28.51
N ARG A 32 -8.84 0.96 27.73
CA ARG A 32 -8.46 0.36 26.44
C ARG A 32 -7.13 -0.39 26.62
N PHE A 33 -7.10 -1.61 26.11
CA PHE A 33 -5.86 -2.37 25.97
C PHE A 33 -5.04 -1.80 24.81
N CYS A 34 -3.86 -1.27 25.10
CA CYS A 34 -2.86 -0.89 24.10
C CYS A 34 -1.71 -1.89 24.18
N VAL A 35 -1.75 -2.93 23.34
CA VAL A 35 -0.67 -3.92 23.22
C VAL A 35 0.16 -3.60 21.99
N TRP A 36 1.22 -2.77 22.05
CA TRP A 36 2.16 -2.67 20.91
C TRP A 36 3.58 -2.28 21.34
N GLU A 37 4.34 -3.22 21.89
CA GLU A 37 5.82 -3.23 21.79
C GLU A 37 6.30 -4.18 20.68
N PHE A 38 5.47 -4.42 19.66
CA PHE A 38 5.98 -4.94 18.40
C PHE A 38 6.71 -3.83 17.68
N LEU A 39 7.87 -4.16 17.10
CA LEU A 39 8.63 -3.35 16.16
C LEU A 39 7.70 -2.84 15.06
N MET A 40 7.03 -1.71 15.30
CA MET A 40 6.07 -1.13 14.37
C MET A 40 6.85 -0.78 13.11
N HIS A 41 6.45 -1.38 11.98
CA HIS A 41 7.07 -1.08 10.69
C HIS A 41 7.07 0.45 10.50
N PRO A 42 8.14 1.10 10.00
CA PRO A 42 8.18 2.56 9.85
C PRO A 42 6.99 3.13 9.06
N LEU A 43 6.45 2.34 8.12
CA LEU A 43 5.22 2.64 7.36
C LEU A 43 3.93 2.71 8.21
N ALA A 44 3.94 2.17 9.43
CA ALA A 44 2.85 2.21 10.41
C ALA A 44 3.10 3.24 11.52
N ILE A 45 4.33 3.77 11.64
CA ILE A 45 4.66 4.85 12.56
C ILE A 45 4.27 6.17 11.90
N SER A 46 3.03 6.61 12.10
CA SER A 46 2.69 8.02 11.88
C SER A 46 2.36 8.63 13.23
N VAL A 47 3.22 9.54 13.67
CA VAL A 47 3.29 10.09 15.04
C VAL A 47 1.97 10.77 15.48
N ASN A 48 1.03 11.02 14.56
CA ASN A 48 -0.30 11.59 14.83
C ASN A 48 -1.41 11.00 13.94
N ALA A 49 -1.44 9.67 13.74
CA ALA A 49 -2.43 9.05 12.85
C ALA A 49 -3.86 9.28 13.34
N ASN A 50 -4.67 10.02 12.57
CA ASN A 50 -6.12 9.97 12.70
C ASN A 50 -6.58 8.52 12.39
N LEU A 51 -7.68 8.03 13.00
CA LEU A 51 -8.31 6.75 12.62
C LEU A 51 -8.52 6.62 11.09
N LYS A 52 -8.77 7.74 10.41
CA LYS A 52 -8.87 7.81 8.94
C LYS A 52 -7.56 7.43 8.24
N ASP A 53 -6.41 7.74 8.81
CA ASP A 53 -5.09 7.41 8.24
C ASP A 53 -4.70 5.96 8.53
N ILE A 54 -5.07 5.44 9.71
CA ILE A 54 -4.87 4.02 10.05
C ILE A 54 -5.55 3.11 9.01
N ARG A 55 -6.75 3.46 8.54
CA ARG A 55 -7.47 2.71 7.50
C ARG A 55 -6.75 2.64 6.15
N LYS A 56 -5.77 3.52 5.89
CA LYS A 56 -5.02 3.57 4.64
C LYS A 56 -3.74 2.72 4.67
N ILE A 57 -3.21 2.43 5.86
CA ILE A 57 -1.96 1.68 6.07
C ILE A 57 -2.00 0.29 5.40
N PRO A 58 -3.09 -0.52 5.50
CA PRO A 58 -3.11 -1.87 4.94
C PRO A 58 -2.89 -1.92 3.42
N VAL A 59 -3.39 -0.93 2.68
CA VAL A 59 -3.23 -0.87 1.22
C VAL A 59 -1.76 -0.74 0.87
N ARG A 60 -1.06 0.18 1.54
CA ARG A 60 0.35 0.42 1.30
C ARG A 60 1.21 -0.76 1.71
N LEU A 61 0.93 -1.39 2.86
CA LEU A 61 1.62 -2.60 3.30
C LEU A 61 1.43 -3.76 2.30
N LYS A 62 0.23 -3.93 1.75
CA LYS A 62 0.01 -4.96 0.71
C LYS A 62 0.84 -4.69 -0.54
N ILE A 63 0.93 -3.43 -0.97
CA ILE A 63 1.73 -3.04 -2.13
C ILE A 63 3.22 -3.24 -1.85
N SER A 64 3.72 -2.77 -0.71
CA SER A 64 5.15 -2.86 -0.37
C SER A 64 5.62 -4.29 -0.15
N THR A 65 4.75 -5.18 0.34
CA THR A 65 5.09 -6.59 0.57
C THR A 65 4.87 -7.48 -0.66
N GLY A 66 4.42 -6.92 -1.78
CA GLY A 66 4.06 -7.70 -2.98
C GLY A 66 2.80 -8.57 -2.82
N ASN A 67 2.09 -8.45 -1.68
CA ASN A 67 0.83 -9.15 -1.41
C ASN A 67 -0.39 -8.43 -2.01
N TYR A 68 -0.17 -7.37 -2.79
CA TYR A 68 -1.24 -6.67 -3.46
C TYR A 68 -1.73 -7.48 -4.65
N ILE A 69 -2.99 -7.91 -4.57
CA ILE A 69 -3.57 -8.87 -5.52
C ILE A 69 -3.88 -8.18 -6.86
N LEU A 70 -2.88 -8.15 -7.74
CA LEU A 70 -2.99 -7.79 -9.16
C LEU A 70 -3.22 -9.04 -10.03
N GLN A 71 -3.72 -8.88 -11.26
CA GLN A 71 -3.95 -10.03 -12.16
C GLN A 71 -2.69 -10.84 -12.41
N THR A 72 -1.54 -10.18 -12.59
CA THR A 72 -0.26 -10.83 -12.87
C THR A 72 0.13 -11.83 -11.78
N HIS A 73 -0.10 -11.49 -10.51
CA HIS A 73 0.16 -12.43 -9.41
C HIS A 73 -0.80 -13.62 -9.45
N LYS A 74 -2.08 -13.41 -9.74
CA LYS A 74 -3.06 -14.51 -9.83
C LYS A 74 -2.72 -15.51 -10.94
N ALA A 75 -2.29 -15.02 -12.10
CA ALA A 75 -1.89 -15.86 -13.22
C ALA A 75 -0.73 -16.81 -12.86
N SER A 76 0.24 -16.34 -12.07
CA SER A 76 1.37 -17.16 -11.62
C SER A 76 0.98 -18.29 -10.65
N PHE A 77 -0.13 -18.17 -9.93
CA PHE A 77 -0.53 -19.16 -8.91
C PHE A 77 -1.61 -20.16 -9.39
N SER A 78 -2.45 -19.83 -10.37
CA SER A 78 -3.50 -20.74 -10.82
C SER A 78 -2.99 -21.75 -11.86
N LYS A 79 -2.65 -22.96 -11.42
CA LYS A 79 -2.20 -24.07 -12.30
C LYS A 79 -3.23 -24.51 -13.35
N ASN A 80 -4.52 -24.20 -13.16
CA ASN A 80 -5.61 -24.78 -13.96
C ASN A 80 -6.46 -23.79 -14.77
N ASN A 81 -6.26 -22.47 -14.65
CA ASN A 81 -7.00 -21.49 -15.44
C ASN A 81 -6.03 -20.43 -15.96
N TYR A 82 -5.98 -20.25 -17.28
CA TYR A 82 -5.24 -19.14 -17.89
C TYR A 82 -5.92 -17.82 -17.50
N ILE A 83 -5.41 -17.17 -16.45
CA ILE A 83 -5.81 -15.80 -16.10
C ILE A 83 -4.93 -14.87 -16.91
N SER A 84 -5.53 -14.07 -17.79
CA SER A 84 -4.79 -13.06 -18.53
C SER A 84 -4.13 -12.06 -17.55
N PRO A 85 -2.81 -11.79 -17.67
CA PRO A 85 -2.14 -10.79 -16.83
C PRO A 85 -2.57 -9.36 -17.18
N THR A 86 -3.30 -9.16 -18.28
CA THR A 86 -3.74 -7.85 -18.75
C THR A 86 -4.62 -7.14 -17.71
N CYS A 87 -4.39 -5.83 -17.54
CA CYS A 87 -5.16 -4.97 -16.67
C CYS A 87 -6.65 -4.97 -17.07
N LYS A 88 -7.50 -5.40 -16.15
CA LYS A 88 -8.96 -5.42 -16.34
C LYS A 88 -9.59 -4.05 -16.53
N LEU A 89 -8.91 -2.97 -16.13
CA LEU A 89 -9.43 -1.61 -16.26
C LEU A 89 -9.25 -1.05 -17.68
N CYS A 90 -8.02 -1.10 -18.21
CA CYS A 90 -7.70 -0.50 -19.50
C CYS A 90 -7.68 -1.53 -20.64
N GLY A 91 -7.39 -2.80 -20.36
CA GLY A 91 -7.24 -3.84 -21.37
C GLY A 91 -6.00 -3.70 -22.27
N LYS A 92 -5.06 -2.80 -21.96
CA LYS A 92 -3.96 -2.41 -22.87
C LYS A 92 -2.59 -3.02 -22.53
N ALA A 93 -2.33 -3.31 -21.25
CA ALA A 93 -1.03 -3.79 -20.78
C ALA A 93 -1.18 -4.70 -19.57
N ASP A 94 -0.12 -5.41 -19.19
CA ASP A 94 -0.09 -6.25 -18.00
C ASP A 94 -0.28 -5.45 -16.71
N GLU A 95 -1.02 -6.02 -15.76
CA GLU A 95 -1.34 -5.38 -14.49
C GLU A 95 -0.19 -5.51 -13.48
N THR A 96 0.94 -4.86 -13.76
CA THR A 96 2.08 -4.74 -12.84
C THR A 96 1.86 -3.62 -11.80
N VAL A 97 2.71 -3.58 -10.76
CA VAL A 97 2.72 -2.48 -9.77
C VAL A 97 3.00 -1.14 -10.46
N GLU A 98 3.97 -1.11 -11.38
CA GLU A 98 4.25 0.06 -12.22
C GLU A 98 3.02 0.47 -13.03
N HIS A 99 2.34 -0.48 -13.68
CA HIS A 99 1.14 -0.16 -14.45
C HIS A 99 0.05 0.43 -13.55
N PHE A 100 -0.19 -0.18 -12.39
CA PHE A 100 -1.19 0.30 -11.44
C PHE A 100 -0.86 1.70 -10.91
N ILE A 101 0.39 1.96 -10.53
CA ILE A 101 0.79 3.21 -9.88
C ILE A 101 1.00 4.33 -10.89
N LEU A 102 1.59 4.06 -12.06
CA LEU A 102 2.08 5.10 -12.98
C LEU A 102 1.39 5.11 -14.34
N LEU A 103 0.98 3.96 -14.88
CA LEU A 103 0.65 3.88 -16.33
C LEU A 103 -0.84 3.68 -16.64
N CYS A 104 -1.66 3.23 -15.69
CA CYS A 104 -3.06 2.91 -15.98
C CYS A 104 -3.87 4.19 -16.31
N GLU A 105 -4.36 4.31 -17.54
CA GLU A 105 -5.15 5.46 -18.01
C GLU A 105 -6.46 5.66 -17.23
N LYS A 106 -7.09 4.57 -16.78
CA LYS A 106 -8.36 4.64 -16.05
C LYS A 106 -8.21 5.20 -14.63
N LEU A 107 -6.98 5.32 -14.15
CA LEU A 107 -6.63 5.87 -12.84
C LEU A 107 -5.96 7.24 -12.95
N GLU A 108 -5.74 7.75 -14.16
CA GLU A 108 -4.95 8.96 -14.43
C GLU A 108 -5.52 10.20 -13.74
N GLU A 109 -6.83 10.42 -13.84
CA GLU A 109 -7.55 11.53 -13.19
C GLU A 109 -7.35 11.53 -11.67
N THR A 110 -7.28 10.35 -11.05
CA THR A 110 -7.04 10.20 -9.61
C THR A 110 -5.56 10.38 -9.25
N ARG A 111 -4.66 10.02 -10.17
CA ARG A 111 -3.21 9.99 -9.98
C ARG A 111 -2.58 11.37 -10.09
N ILE A 112 -2.84 12.09 -11.19
CA ILE A 112 -2.11 13.33 -11.55
C ILE A 112 -2.05 14.36 -10.41
N PRO A 113 -3.17 14.72 -9.74
CA PRO A 113 -3.15 15.80 -8.75
C PRO A 113 -2.27 15.52 -7.54
N LEU A 114 -2.18 14.25 -7.12
CA LEU A 114 -1.34 13.84 -5.99
C LEU A 114 0.09 13.56 -6.43
N LEU A 115 0.28 12.99 -7.63
CA LEU A 115 1.60 12.71 -8.18
C LEU A 115 2.41 13.99 -8.38
N SER A 116 1.80 15.06 -8.93
CA SER A 116 2.48 16.36 -9.05
C SER A 116 2.97 16.86 -7.70
N LYS A 117 2.11 16.84 -6.66
CA LYS A 117 2.49 17.27 -5.31
C LYS A 117 3.62 16.42 -4.71
N ILE A 118 3.62 15.11 -4.97
CA ILE A 118 4.69 14.21 -4.53
C ILE A 118 6.00 14.57 -5.22
N LEU A 119 5.99 14.87 -6.52
CA LEU A 119 7.19 15.27 -7.27
C LEU A 119 7.73 16.63 -6.79
N ASP A 120 6.83 17.61 -6.61
CA ASP A 120 7.21 18.95 -6.15
C ASP A 120 7.82 18.91 -4.74
N ASN A 121 7.15 18.25 -3.79
CA ASN A 121 7.66 18.15 -2.42
C ASN A 121 8.86 17.20 -2.32
N GLY A 122 8.82 16.08 -3.05
CA GLY A 122 9.89 15.08 -3.07
C GLY A 122 11.19 15.66 -3.59
N SER A 123 11.16 16.43 -4.69
CA SER A 123 12.35 17.08 -5.23
C SER A 123 12.96 18.09 -4.26
N LEU A 124 12.15 18.92 -3.59
CA LEU A 124 12.61 19.89 -2.60
C LEU A 124 13.21 19.23 -1.35
N ILE A 125 12.57 18.19 -0.83
CA ILE A 125 13.02 17.48 0.37
C ILE A 125 14.29 16.69 0.06
N LEU A 126 14.31 15.94 -1.05
CA LEU A 126 15.44 15.07 -1.41
C LEU A 126 16.66 15.85 -1.93
N ALA A 127 16.48 17.07 -2.45
CA ALA A 127 17.62 17.93 -2.78
C ALA A 127 18.50 18.24 -1.54
N LYS A 128 17.92 18.22 -0.33
CA LYS A 128 18.65 18.48 0.93
C LYS A 128 19.60 17.36 1.32
N VAL A 129 19.36 16.13 0.85
CA VAL A 129 20.23 14.97 1.10
C VAL A 129 21.29 14.76 0.01
N ALA A 130 21.39 15.66 -0.97
CA ALA A 130 22.41 15.66 -2.03
C ALA A 130 22.58 14.27 -2.69
N THR A 131 21.47 13.61 -2.99
CA THR A 131 21.49 12.26 -3.57
C THR A 131 22.14 12.29 -4.95
N SER A 132 23.27 11.60 -5.11
CA SER A 132 23.96 11.44 -6.40
C SER A 132 23.30 10.39 -7.32
N PHE A 133 22.24 9.74 -6.85
CA PHE A 133 21.61 8.60 -7.51
C PHE A 133 20.26 8.98 -8.11
N PRO A 134 19.84 8.34 -9.21
CA PRO A 134 18.50 8.52 -9.75
C PRO A 134 17.45 8.05 -8.73
N ILE A 135 16.41 8.86 -8.55
CA ILE A 135 15.29 8.53 -7.68
C ILE A 135 14.32 7.64 -8.45
N ASP A 136 14.06 6.44 -7.91
CA ASP A 136 13.00 5.56 -8.40
C ASP A 136 11.67 6.07 -7.85
N LEU A 137 10.81 6.54 -8.76
CA LEU A 137 9.51 7.12 -8.40
C LEU A 137 8.55 6.10 -7.77
N ILE A 138 8.59 4.84 -8.21
CA ILE A 138 7.76 3.78 -7.62
C ILE A 138 8.21 3.56 -6.18
N GLN A 139 9.51 3.46 -5.98
CA GLN A 139 10.08 3.25 -4.66
C GLN A 139 9.82 4.44 -3.73
N LEU A 140 9.88 5.69 -4.23
CA LEU A 140 9.51 6.90 -3.52
C LEU A 140 8.04 6.87 -3.06
N ILE A 141 7.12 6.47 -3.94
CA ILE A 141 5.67 6.40 -3.62
C ILE A 141 5.37 5.28 -2.62
N ILE A 142 6.02 4.12 -2.75
CA ILE A 142 5.80 2.98 -1.85
C ILE A 142 6.44 3.24 -0.48
N ASN A 143 7.68 3.73 -0.47
CA ASN A 143 8.46 3.96 0.73
C ASN A 143 9.34 5.22 0.59
N PRO A 144 8.83 6.42 0.90
CA PRO A 144 9.58 7.67 0.80
C PRO A 144 10.75 7.76 1.78
N PHE A 145 10.80 6.90 2.80
CA PHE A 145 11.92 6.86 3.74
C PHE A 145 13.14 6.09 3.21
N CYS A 146 13.04 5.38 2.07
CA CYS A 146 14.17 4.61 1.54
C CYS A 146 15.36 5.49 1.10
N TYR A 147 15.14 6.80 0.91
CA TYR A 147 16.18 7.77 0.55
C TYR A 147 16.63 8.64 1.72
N VAL A 148 16.14 8.38 2.94
CA VAL A 148 16.39 9.21 4.11
C VAL A 148 17.06 8.39 5.20
N ASP A 149 18.32 8.73 5.49
CA ASP A 149 19.00 8.23 6.68
C ASP A 149 18.50 9.01 7.91
N ILE A 150 17.77 8.30 8.78
CA ILE A 150 17.18 8.83 10.01
C ILE A 150 18.24 9.43 10.94
N ASN A 151 19.42 8.81 11.01
CA ASN A 151 20.48 9.21 11.93
C ASN A 151 21.25 10.42 11.39
N ALA A 152 21.43 10.50 10.07
CA ALA A 152 22.19 11.58 9.45
C ALA A 152 21.34 12.84 9.19
N ASN A 153 20.03 12.69 8.93
CA ASN A 153 19.21 13.78 8.39
C ASN A 153 17.84 13.89 9.08
N ARG A 154 17.82 14.14 10.39
CA ARG A 154 16.59 14.23 11.18
C ARG A 154 15.56 15.22 10.62
N ALA A 155 15.98 16.40 10.17
CA ALA A 155 15.07 17.39 9.59
C ALA A 155 14.38 16.88 8.31
N VAL A 156 15.14 16.20 7.44
CA VAL A 156 14.62 15.59 6.21
C VAL A 156 13.67 14.45 6.55
N PHE A 157 13.97 13.67 7.58
CA PHE A 157 13.07 12.65 8.09
C PHE A 157 11.74 13.23 8.58
N GLU A 158 11.78 14.30 9.37
CA GLU A 158 10.58 14.98 9.88
C GLU A 158 9.73 15.56 8.74
N GLU A 159 10.35 16.21 7.74
CA GLU A 159 9.65 16.69 6.55
C GLU A 159 9.06 15.54 5.71
N THR A 160 9.83 14.47 5.51
CA THR A 160 9.36 13.28 4.80
C THR A 160 8.16 12.67 5.50
N SER A 161 8.21 12.55 6.83
CA SER A 161 7.13 12.01 7.66
C SER A 161 5.89 12.92 7.64
N ASN A 162 6.06 14.23 7.66
CA ASN A 162 4.95 15.17 7.82
C ASN A 162 4.31 15.59 6.49
N ILE A 163 5.06 15.54 5.38
CA ILE A 163 4.63 16.05 4.09
C ILE A 163 4.52 14.92 3.06
N LEU A 164 5.63 14.24 2.80
CA LEU A 164 5.73 13.32 1.67
C LEU A 164 4.99 12.00 1.91
N GLU A 165 5.14 11.43 3.11
CA GLU A 165 4.51 10.18 3.51
C GLU A 165 2.97 10.25 3.44
N PRO A 166 2.30 11.29 3.97
CA PRO A 166 0.85 11.42 3.86
C PRO A 166 0.36 11.49 2.42
N LEU A 167 1.07 12.20 1.54
CA LEU A 167 0.73 12.32 0.12
C LEU A 167 0.84 10.97 -0.59
N CYS A 168 1.95 10.25 -0.38
CA CYS A 168 2.18 8.92 -0.94
C CYS A 168 1.11 7.92 -0.48
N ARG A 169 0.81 7.91 0.82
CA ARG A 169 -0.27 7.08 1.40
C ARG A 169 -1.63 7.43 0.79
N GLN A 170 -1.94 8.72 0.64
CA GLN A 170 -3.19 9.18 0.05
C GLN A 170 -3.32 8.76 -1.41
N LEU A 171 -2.25 8.86 -2.21
CA LEU A 171 -2.22 8.44 -3.61
C LEU A 171 -2.58 6.95 -3.72
N LEU A 172 -1.85 6.07 -3.02
CA LEU A 172 -2.07 4.63 -3.08
C LEU A 172 -3.49 4.24 -2.64
N TYR A 173 -3.99 4.86 -1.58
CA TYR A 173 -5.34 4.62 -1.08
C TYR A 173 -6.41 5.06 -2.09
N ASN A 174 -6.28 6.25 -2.67
CA ASN A 174 -7.24 6.76 -3.64
C ASN A 174 -7.26 5.90 -4.92
N MET A 175 -6.10 5.52 -5.43
CA MET A 175 -6.01 4.63 -6.59
C MET A 175 -6.60 3.25 -6.31
N HIS A 176 -6.35 2.69 -5.12
CA HIS A 176 -6.95 1.42 -4.70
C HIS A 176 -8.47 1.48 -4.72
N ASN A 177 -9.06 2.48 -4.05
CA ASN A 177 -10.51 2.63 -4.00
C ASN A 177 -11.12 2.84 -5.38
N LYS A 178 -10.50 3.70 -6.21
CA LYS A 178 -10.95 3.96 -7.58
C LYS A 178 -10.93 2.68 -8.40
N ARG A 179 -9.85 1.89 -8.32
CA ARG A 179 -9.74 0.58 -8.99
C ARG A 179 -10.88 -0.35 -8.58
N TYR A 180 -11.13 -0.51 -7.27
CA TYR A 180 -12.21 -1.38 -6.80
C TYR A 180 -13.59 -0.93 -7.28
N ALA A 181 -13.86 0.38 -7.26
CA ALA A 181 -15.11 0.94 -7.77
C ALA A 181 -15.29 0.66 -9.28
N LEU A 182 -14.23 0.81 -10.07
CA LEU A 182 -14.28 0.54 -11.51
C LEU A 182 -14.47 -0.96 -11.81
N LEU A 183 -13.76 -1.85 -11.10
CA LEU A 183 -13.92 -3.30 -11.28
C LEU A 183 -15.34 -3.76 -10.93
N ALA A 184 -15.92 -3.24 -9.84
CA ALA A 184 -17.29 -3.57 -9.45
C ALA A 184 -18.32 -3.15 -10.53
N ASN A 185 -18.04 -2.10 -11.30
CA ASN A 185 -18.91 -1.68 -12.40
C ASN A 185 -18.76 -2.60 -13.62
N ILE A 186 -17.55 -3.08 -13.91
CA ILE A 186 -17.29 -4.02 -15.01
C ILE A 186 -18.01 -5.36 -14.74
N ASP A 187 -17.92 -5.88 -13.52
CA ASP A 187 -18.54 -7.16 -13.16
C ASP A 187 -20.08 -7.11 -13.28
N LYS A 188 -20.69 -5.96 -12.93
CA LYS A 188 -22.14 -5.72 -13.09
C LYS A 188 -22.58 -5.64 -14.56
N GLN A 189 -21.71 -5.23 -15.47
CA GLN A 189 -22.02 -5.17 -16.90
C GLN A 189 -21.91 -6.55 -17.56
N GLY A 190 -20.97 -7.38 -17.10
CA GLY A 190 -20.80 -8.75 -17.59
C GLY A 190 -22.02 -9.65 -17.32
N SER A 191 -22.60 -9.56 -16.12
CA SER A 191 -23.75 -10.39 -15.72
C SER A 191 -25.03 -10.09 -16.50
N ARG A 192 -25.16 -8.90 -17.10
CA ARG A 192 -26.34 -8.55 -17.92
C ARG A 192 -26.32 -9.18 -19.31
N LYS A 193 -25.15 -9.58 -19.81
CA LYS A 193 -25.01 -10.13 -21.17
C LYS A 193 -25.22 -11.64 -21.27
N SER A 194 -25.26 -12.37 -20.15
CA SER A 194 -25.37 -13.85 -20.16
C SER A 194 -26.80 -14.39 -20.15
N ASN A 195 -27.83 -13.53 -20.16
CA ASN A 195 -29.24 -13.94 -20.08
C ASN A 195 -30.00 -13.76 -21.41
N PHE A 196 -29.28 -13.60 -22.52
CA PHE A 196 -29.80 -13.56 -23.89
C PHE A 196 -29.08 -14.62 -24.72
#